data_AF-A0AB38NIC2-F1
#
_entry.id   AF-A0AB38NIC2-F1
#
_cell.length_a   1.000
_cell.length_b   1.000
_cell.length_c   1.000
_cell.angle_alpha   90.00
_cell.angle_beta   90.00
_cell.angle_gamma   90.00
#
_symmetry.space_group_name_H-M   'P 1'
#
loop_
_entity.id
_entity.type
_entity.pdbx_description
1 polymer ?
#
loop_
_entity_poly.entity_id
_entity_poly.type
_entity_poly.pdbx_seq_one_letter_code
_entity_poly.pdbx_strand_id
1 'polypeptide(L)'
;MHNSKNNLKHMLLIGDNGINNQFIQREIEKYSDFCFSRECISGIERSNHRKTFDVILISYLLLADIKDVYITLSKVESNKWVIYDVPSDITGQSITVMQLFNMFNIKGIIYQDAPVEHLTRCLKTVCDDDLWLPRKLMSHILSNARSQTFKSQVILSTLTKREAQIFKRVIRGDTNLEISSELFISESTVKTHVYNIYKKI
;
A
#
# COMPACT_ATOMS: atom_id res chain seq x y z
N MET A 1 -31.91 -17.17 18.15
CA MET A 1 -30.60 -17.54 18.73
C MET A 1 -29.60 -17.60 17.59
N HIS A 2 -28.91 -16.49 17.31
CA HIS A 2 -27.97 -16.38 16.20
C HIS A 2 -26.57 -16.74 16.71
N ASN A 3 -26.07 -17.90 16.29
CA ASN A 3 -24.76 -18.42 16.66
C ASN A 3 -23.69 -17.74 15.79
N SER A 4 -23.32 -16.50 16.11
CA SER A 4 -22.16 -15.84 15.49
C SER A 4 -20.91 -16.27 16.26
N LYS A 5 -20.25 -17.32 15.78
CA LYS A 5 -18.88 -17.63 16.20
C LYS A 5 -18.02 -16.41 15.89
N ASN A 6 -17.41 -15.84 16.94
CA ASN A 6 -16.43 -14.76 16.89
C ASN A 6 -15.45 -14.93 15.71
N ASN A 7 -15.65 -14.20 14.62
CA ASN A 7 -14.69 -14.09 13.53
C ASN A 7 -13.79 -12.91 13.84
N LEU A 8 -12.91 -13.10 14.83
CA LEU A 8 -11.96 -12.09 15.29
C LEU A 8 -11.14 -11.59 14.09
N LYS A 9 -11.12 -10.27 13.88
CA LYS A 9 -10.30 -9.68 12.83
C LYS A 9 -8.85 -9.57 13.30
N HIS A 10 -7.93 -10.16 12.55
CA HIS A 10 -6.52 -10.19 12.86
C HIS A 10 -5.83 -8.91 12.39
N MET A 11 -5.36 -8.13 13.36
CA MET A 11 -4.68 -6.86 13.16
C MET A 11 -3.18 -7.04 13.39
N LEU A 12 -2.36 -6.37 12.59
CA LEU A 12 -0.93 -6.23 12.85
C LEU A 12 -0.58 -4.77 13.11
N LEU A 13 0.12 -4.49 14.20
CA LEU A 13 0.83 -3.24 14.41
C LEU A 13 2.31 -3.41 14.16
N ILE A 14 2.80 -2.65 13.18
CA ILE A 14 4.21 -2.53 12.88
C ILE A 14 4.78 -1.43 13.77
N GLY A 15 5.66 -1.82 14.69
CA GLY A 15 6.36 -0.91 15.59
C GLY A 15 7.01 -1.62 16.77
N ASP A 16 8.01 -0.97 17.36
CA ASP A 16 8.77 -1.51 18.48
C ASP A 16 7.92 -1.71 19.74
N ASN A 17 8.45 -2.46 20.70
CA ASN A 17 7.80 -2.75 21.99
C ASN A 17 7.91 -1.57 22.99
N GLY A 18 7.59 -0.36 22.54
CA GLY A 18 7.56 0.86 23.35
C GLY A 18 6.20 1.13 23.98
N ILE A 19 6.18 2.03 24.97
CA ILE A 19 4.97 2.40 25.73
C ILE A 19 3.83 2.85 24.81
N ASN A 20 4.11 3.67 23.80
CA ASN A 20 3.11 4.18 22.88
C ASN A 20 2.40 3.05 22.13
N ASN A 21 3.18 2.11 21.59
CA ASN A 21 2.63 0.99 20.84
C ASN A 21 1.91 0.00 21.78
N GLN A 22 2.37 -0.18 23.02
CA GLN A 22 1.67 -0.94 24.06
C GLN A 22 0.33 -0.33 24.41
N PHE A 23 0.27 0.99 24.55
CA PHE A 23 -0.96 1.72 24.79
C PHE A 23 -1.94 1.57 23.62
N ILE A 24 -1.47 1.74 22.38
CA ILE A 24 -2.29 1.52 21.17
C ILE A 24 -2.90 0.10 21.16
N GLN A 25 -2.07 -0.93 21.38
CA GLN A 25 -2.56 -2.31 21.43
C GLN A 25 -3.64 -2.46 22.50
N ARG A 26 -3.38 -1.98 23.73
CA ARG A 26 -4.36 -2.07 24.82
C ARG A 26 -5.65 -1.31 24.51
N GLU A 27 -5.58 -0.17 23.84
CA GLU A 27 -6.77 0.61 23.48
C GLU A 27 -7.64 -0.12 22.45
N ILE A 28 -7.01 -0.80 21.49
CA ILE A 28 -7.71 -1.56 20.44
C ILE A 28 -8.26 -2.88 21.01
N GLU A 29 -7.51 -3.56 21.87
CA GLU A 29 -7.91 -4.83 22.50
C GLU A 29 -9.07 -4.68 23.49
N LYS A 30 -9.42 -3.46 23.91
CA LYS A 30 -10.68 -3.21 24.64
C LYS A 30 -11.92 -3.65 23.86
N TYR A 31 -11.81 -3.78 22.54
CA TYR A 31 -12.89 -4.18 21.66
C TYR A 31 -12.76 -5.68 21.32
N SER A 32 -13.79 -6.46 21.67
CA SER A 32 -13.82 -7.92 21.54
C SER A 32 -13.76 -8.46 20.11
N ASP A 33 -13.85 -7.60 19.10
CA ASP A 33 -13.93 -7.97 17.70
C ASP A 33 -12.55 -8.07 17.03
N PHE A 34 -11.49 -7.61 17.73
CA PHE A 34 -10.13 -7.50 17.19
C PHE A 34 -9.15 -8.41 17.93
N CYS A 35 -8.37 -9.18 17.18
CA CYS A 35 -7.20 -9.89 17.67
C CYS A 35 -5.95 -9.14 17.20
N PHE A 36 -5.12 -8.68 18.12
CA PHE A 36 -4.01 -7.79 17.81
C PHE A 36 -2.66 -8.48 17.95
N SER A 37 -1.82 -8.31 16.94
CA SER A 37 -0.43 -8.76 16.95
C SER A 37 0.50 -7.58 16.72
N ARG A 38 1.74 -7.71 17.16
CA ARG A 38 2.76 -6.66 17.03
C ARG A 38 4.04 -7.27 16.52
N GLU A 39 4.65 -6.59 15.56
CA GLU A 39 5.98 -6.94 15.04
C GLU A 39 6.80 -5.65 14.87
N CYS A 40 8.08 -5.69 15.24
CA CYS A 40 9.01 -4.62 14.87
C CYS A 40 9.50 -4.82 13.44
N ILE A 41 10.06 -3.77 12.83
CA ILE A 41 10.59 -3.82 11.45
C ILE A 41 11.64 -4.94 11.32
N SER A 42 12.58 -5.01 12.26
CA SER A 42 13.62 -6.06 12.23
C SER A 42 13.07 -7.48 12.37
N GLY A 43 11.92 -7.65 13.05
CA GLY A 43 11.19 -8.93 13.13
C GLY A 43 10.59 -9.31 11.78
N ILE A 44 9.93 -8.35 11.11
CA ILE A 44 9.39 -8.54 9.75
C ILE A 44 10.51 -8.87 8.76
N GLU A 45 11.64 -8.18 8.83
CA GLU A 45 12.80 -8.43 7.98
C GLU A 45 13.39 -9.84 8.15
N ARG A 46 13.32 -10.42 9.35
CA ARG A 46 13.80 -11.78 9.62
C ARG A 46 12.77 -12.86 9.31
N SER A 47 11.51 -12.50 9.11
CA SER A 47 10.46 -13.47 8.82
C SER A 47 10.69 -14.12 7.45
N ASN A 48 10.77 -15.45 7.44
CA ASN A 48 10.84 -16.25 6.21
C ASN A 48 9.45 -16.60 5.65
N HIS A 49 8.39 -16.32 6.40
CA HIS A 49 7.02 -16.72 6.04
C HIS A 49 6.16 -15.46 5.91
N ARG A 50 5.37 -15.41 4.84
CA ARG A 50 4.40 -14.34 4.63
C ARG A 50 3.21 -14.57 5.56
N LYS A 51 2.95 -13.61 6.45
CA LYS A 51 1.79 -13.63 7.35
C LYS A 51 0.69 -12.75 6.78
N THR A 52 -0.55 -13.22 6.85
CA THR A 52 -1.74 -12.50 6.37
C THR A 52 -2.49 -11.84 7.53
N PHE A 53 -2.97 -10.62 7.32
CA PHE A 53 -3.71 -9.85 8.30
C PHE A 53 -4.91 -9.13 7.64
N ASP A 54 -6.00 -9.00 8.38
CA ASP A 54 -7.17 -8.24 7.92
C ASP A 54 -6.83 -6.76 7.73
N VAL A 55 -6.08 -6.18 8.68
CA VAL A 55 -5.60 -4.79 8.61
C VAL A 55 -4.18 -4.71 9.18
N ILE A 56 -3.33 -3.90 8.53
CA ILE A 56 -1.99 -3.56 9.02
C ILE A 56 -1.93 -2.08 9.39
N LEU A 57 -1.47 -1.80 10.60
CA LEU A 57 -1.22 -0.46 11.13
C LEU A 57 0.28 -0.19 11.16
N ILE A 58 0.70 0.98 10.69
CA ILE A 58 2.09 1.43 10.75
C ILE A 58 2.17 2.92 11.08
N SER A 59 3.11 3.32 11.93
CA SER A 59 3.37 4.73 12.20
C SER A 59 4.02 5.37 10.99
N TYR A 60 3.61 6.59 10.65
CA TYR A 60 4.25 7.36 9.59
C TYR A 60 5.76 7.53 9.82
N LEU A 61 6.18 7.74 11.07
CA LEU A 61 7.58 7.95 11.42
C LEU A 61 8.44 6.72 11.11
N LEU A 62 7.89 5.52 11.32
CA LEU A 62 8.60 4.26 11.04
C LEU A 62 8.89 4.07 9.56
N LEU A 63 8.13 4.69 8.66
CA LEU A 63 8.35 4.56 7.21
C LEU A 63 9.66 5.19 6.77
N ALA A 64 10.14 6.22 7.49
CA ALA A 64 11.42 6.86 7.20
C ALA A 64 12.63 5.96 7.55
N ASP A 65 12.46 5.05 8.52
CA ASP A 65 13.53 4.18 9.00
C ASP A 65 13.70 2.90 8.15
N ILE A 66 12.74 2.62 7.25
CA ILE A 66 12.78 1.43 6.40
C ILE A 66 13.57 1.76 5.13
N LYS A 67 14.73 1.11 4.96
CA LYS A 67 15.61 1.28 3.78
C LYS A 67 14.87 0.98 2.47
N ASP A 68 14.20 -0.16 2.40
CA ASP A 68 13.45 -0.63 1.23
C ASP A 68 12.01 -0.98 1.60
N VAL A 69 11.15 0.05 1.69
CA VAL A 69 9.75 -0.05 2.12
C VAL A 69 9.01 -1.18 1.39
N TYR A 70 9.18 -1.29 0.07
CA TYR A 70 8.54 -2.34 -0.72
C TYR A 70 8.98 -3.75 -0.30
N ILE A 71 10.29 -3.98 -0.21
CA ILE A 71 10.85 -5.31 0.09
C ILE A 71 10.46 -5.70 1.52
N THR A 72 10.65 -4.82 2.49
CA THR A 72 10.37 -5.11 3.89
C THR A 72 8.88 -5.37 4.11
N LEU A 73 8.00 -4.51 3.61
CA LEU A 73 6.56 -4.65 3.82
C LEU A 73 5.92 -5.72 2.93
N SER A 74 6.57 -6.20 1.86
CA SER A 74 6.06 -7.33 1.06
C SER A 74 5.96 -8.65 1.85
N LYS A 75 6.70 -8.78 2.96
CA LYS A 75 6.71 -9.94 3.86
C LYS A 75 5.45 -10.08 4.72
N VAL A 76 4.63 -9.04 4.76
CA VAL A 76 3.30 -9.06 5.37
C VAL A 76 2.26 -8.80 4.30
N GLU A 77 1.10 -9.44 4.42
CA GLU A 77 0.05 -9.34 3.42
C GLU A 77 -1.24 -8.83 4.06
N SER A 78 -1.72 -7.70 3.54
CA SER A 78 -3.05 -7.21 3.84
C SER A 78 -3.55 -6.32 2.71
N ASN A 79 -4.85 -6.40 2.47
CA ASN A 79 -5.56 -5.52 1.55
C ASN A 79 -5.98 -4.21 2.21
N LYS A 80 -5.71 -4.00 3.50
CA LYS A 80 -6.17 -2.81 4.24
C LYS A 80 -5.02 -2.25 5.07
N TRP A 81 -4.49 -1.12 4.63
CA TRP A 81 -3.41 -0.43 5.34
C TRP A 81 -3.92 0.81 6.05
N VAL A 82 -3.48 1.01 7.29
CA VAL A 82 -3.75 2.20 8.08
C VAL A 82 -2.42 2.82 8.50
N ILE A 83 -2.25 4.10 8.18
CA ILE A 83 -1.09 4.87 8.61
C ILE A 83 -1.53 5.85 9.69
N TYR A 84 -0.88 5.81 10.84
CA TYR A 84 -1.16 6.72 11.96
C TYR A 84 0.04 7.61 12.26
N ASP A 85 -0.14 8.60 13.14
CA ASP A 85 0.85 9.64 13.44
C ASP A 85 1.34 10.39 12.21
N VAL A 86 0.47 10.58 11.21
CA VAL A 86 0.82 11.37 10.03
C VAL A 86 0.86 12.86 10.45
N PRO A 87 1.96 13.60 10.20
CA PRO A 87 1.98 15.03 10.47
C PRO A 87 0.87 15.78 9.72
N SER A 88 0.19 16.71 10.39
CA SER A 88 -1.02 17.38 9.86
C SER A 88 -0.73 18.33 8.68
N ASP A 89 0.53 18.75 8.54
CA ASP A 89 1.05 19.53 7.40
C ASP A 89 1.30 18.66 6.16
N ILE A 90 1.39 17.34 6.33
CA ILE A 90 1.49 16.41 5.22
C ILE A 90 0.14 16.30 4.52
N THR A 91 0.10 16.94 3.36
CA THR A 91 -1.02 16.89 2.43
C THR A 91 -0.78 15.81 1.36
N GLY A 92 -1.79 15.54 0.53
CA GLY A 92 -1.65 14.64 -0.62
C GLY A 92 -0.69 15.12 -1.72
N GLN A 93 0.04 16.22 -1.49
CA GLN A 93 1.14 16.66 -2.35
C GLN A 93 2.48 16.06 -1.93
N SER A 94 2.59 15.49 -0.73
CA SER A 94 3.82 14.79 -0.30
C SER A 94 4.05 13.57 -1.19
N ILE A 95 5.22 13.56 -1.85
CA ILE A 95 5.67 12.47 -2.73
C ILE A 95 5.60 11.13 -1.99
N THR A 96 6.03 11.12 -0.73
CA THR A 96 6.04 9.92 0.13
C THR A 96 4.63 9.36 0.32
N VAL A 97 3.63 10.21 0.59
CA VAL A 97 2.24 9.76 0.77
C VAL A 97 1.68 9.18 -0.52
N MET A 98 1.87 9.86 -1.66
CA MET A 98 1.39 9.34 -2.95
C MET A 98 2.08 8.03 -3.36
N GLN A 99 3.38 7.88 -3.09
CA GLN A 99 4.09 6.63 -3.31
C GLN A 99 3.49 5.49 -2.48
N LEU A 100 3.21 5.73 -1.20
CA LEU A 100 2.61 4.73 -0.32
C LEU A 100 1.20 4.32 -0.81
N PHE A 101 0.38 5.26 -1.29
CA PHE A 101 -0.93 4.94 -1.90
C PHE A 101 -0.81 4.11 -3.18
N ASN A 102 0.26 4.29 -3.96
CA ASN A 102 0.51 3.50 -5.16
C ASN A 102 1.04 2.09 -4.84
N MET A 103 1.78 1.96 -3.73
CA MET A 103 2.42 0.70 -3.33
C MET A 103 1.50 -0.19 -2.48
N PHE A 104 0.65 0.42 -1.65
CA PHE A 104 -0.21 -0.26 -0.69
C PHE A 104 -1.65 0.21 -0.80
N ASN A 105 -2.60 -0.68 -0.52
CA ASN A 105 -4.01 -0.32 -0.46
C ASN A 105 -4.34 0.39 0.86
N ILE A 106 -3.93 1.65 0.96
CA ILE A 106 -4.19 2.49 2.14
C ILE A 106 -5.68 2.80 2.22
N LYS A 107 -6.29 2.31 3.29
CA LYS A 107 -7.71 2.51 3.62
C LYS A 107 -7.91 3.53 4.73
N GLY A 108 -6.90 3.74 5.58
CA GLY A 108 -6.98 4.69 6.69
C GLY A 108 -5.75 5.57 6.83
N ILE A 109 -5.95 6.86 7.10
CA ILE A 109 -4.92 7.80 7.53
C ILE A 109 -5.41 8.57 8.76
N ILE A 110 -4.56 8.61 9.79
CA ILE A 110 -4.81 9.32 11.05
C ILE A 110 -3.67 10.32 11.28
N TYR A 111 -4.03 11.58 11.51
CA TYR A 111 -3.05 12.61 11.84
C TYR A 111 -2.56 12.52 13.29
N GLN A 112 -1.35 12.99 13.55
CA GLN A 112 -0.71 12.96 14.87
C GLN A 112 -1.46 13.76 15.95
N ASP A 113 -2.27 14.73 15.54
CA ASP A 113 -3.10 15.57 16.43
C ASP A 113 -4.53 15.02 16.59
N ALA A 114 -4.83 13.86 15.99
CA ALA A 114 -6.14 13.24 16.09
C ALA A 114 -6.36 12.65 17.51
N PRO A 115 -7.59 12.73 18.04
CA PRO A 115 -7.96 12.04 19.28
C PRO A 115 -7.74 10.53 19.16
N VAL A 116 -7.35 9.88 20.26
CA VAL A 116 -7.07 8.43 20.28
C VAL A 116 -8.27 7.59 19.84
N GLU A 117 -9.49 8.06 20.10
CA GLU A 117 -10.74 7.39 19.71
C GLU A 117 -10.89 7.28 18.18
N HIS A 118 -10.20 8.13 17.42
CA HIS A 118 -10.15 7.99 15.96
C HIS A 118 -9.45 6.71 15.52
N LEU A 119 -8.53 6.16 16.30
CA LEU A 119 -7.87 4.89 16.00
C LEU A 119 -8.88 3.76 15.88
N THR A 120 -9.72 3.59 16.90
CA THR A 120 -10.75 2.55 16.89
C THR A 120 -11.79 2.79 15.79
N ARG A 121 -12.26 4.04 15.64
CA ARG A 121 -13.27 4.38 14.61
C ARG A 121 -12.74 4.14 13.20
N CYS A 122 -11.49 4.52 12.94
CA CYS A 122 -10.79 4.25 11.70
C CYS A 122 -10.74 2.74 11.43
N LEU A 123 -10.30 1.94 12.41
CA LEU A 123 -10.22 0.49 12.23
C LEU A 123 -11.56 -0.17 11.96
N LYS A 124 -12.63 0.22 12.66
CA LYS A 124 -13.99 -0.27 12.36
C LYS A 124 -14.41 0.07 10.94
N THR A 125 -14.26 1.33 10.55
CA THR A 125 -14.58 1.81 9.19
C THR A 125 -13.81 1.03 8.12
N VAL A 126 -12.50 0.84 8.33
CA VAL A 126 -11.64 0.10 7.40
C VAL A 126 -12.01 -1.39 7.36
N CYS A 127 -12.36 -1.99 8.50
CA CYS A 127 -12.86 -3.37 8.55
C CYS A 127 -14.13 -3.56 7.72
N ASP A 128 -15.00 -2.55 7.68
CA ASP A 128 -16.22 -2.50 6.86
C ASP A 128 -15.95 -2.13 5.39
N ASP A 129 -14.68 -2.11 4.96
CA ASP A 129 -14.20 -1.79 3.61
C ASP A 129 -14.34 -0.32 3.17
N ASP A 130 -14.75 0.55 4.09
CA ASP A 130 -14.81 1.99 3.88
C ASP A 130 -13.45 2.69 4.08
N LEU A 131 -13.36 3.91 3.57
CA LEU A 131 -12.17 4.75 3.66
C LEU A 131 -12.25 5.71 4.85
N TRP A 132 -11.18 5.76 5.65
CA TRP A 132 -10.98 6.78 6.67
C TRP A 132 -9.83 7.69 6.26
N LEU A 133 -10.11 8.68 5.41
CA LEU A 133 -9.08 9.59 4.89
C LEU A 133 -9.41 11.04 5.26
N PRO A 134 -8.42 11.84 5.72
CA PRO A 134 -8.64 13.26 5.94
C PRO A 134 -9.15 13.96 4.67
N ARG A 135 -10.13 14.86 4.81
CA ARG A 135 -10.79 15.51 3.67
C ARG A 135 -9.81 16.21 2.72
N LYS A 136 -8.80 16.90 3.28
CA LYS A 136 -7.75 17.57 2.49
C LYS A 136 -6.98 16.54 1.63
N LEU A 137 -6.54 15.44 2.23
CA LEU A 137 -5.86 14.36 1.53
C LEU A 137 -6.74 13.77 0.41
N MET A 138 -8.00 13.47 0.71
CA MET A 138 -8.94 12.92 -0.27
C MET A 138 -9.13 13.86 -1.47
N SER A 139 -9.26 15.17 -1.23
CA SER A 139 -9.36 16.16 -2.32
C SER A 139 -8.14 16.17 -3.23
N HIS A 140 -6.94 16.02 -2.67
CA HIS A 140 -5.69 15.95 -3.42
C HIS A 140 -5.54 14.64 -4.20
N ILE A 141 -5.89 13.50 -3.60
CA ILE A 141 -5.87 12.20 -4.29
C ILE A 141 -6.82 12.26 -5.49
N LEU A 142 -8.03 12.80 -5.32
CA LEU A 142 -9.00 12.94 -6.41
C LEU A 142 -8.53 13.90 -7.51
N SER A 143 -7.86 15.01 -7.16
CA SER A 143 -7.29 15.92 -8.16
C SER A 143 -6.10 15.28 -8.91
N ASN A 144 -5.27 14.51 -8.21
CA ASN A 144 -4.08 13.87 -8.77
C ASN A 144 -4.44 12.62 -9.60
N ALA A 145 -5.48 11.87 -9.22
CA ALA A 145 -5.98 10.76 -10.01
C ALA A 145 -6.39 11.24 -11.41
N ARG A 146 -7.04 12.41 -11.52
CA ARG A 146 -7.39 13.01 -12.81
C ARG A 146 -6.15 13.33 -13.66
N SER A 147 -5.09 13.85 -13.05
CA SER A 147 -3.85 14.21 -13.77
C SER A 147 -2.95 13.01 -14.09
N GLN A 148 -2.87 12.00 -13.22
CA GLN A 148 -2.14 10.76 -13.49
C GLN A 148 -2.82 9.93 -14.58
N THR A 149 -4.15 9.80 -14.55
CA THR A 149 -4.90 9.13 -15.64
C THR A 149 -4.59 9.80 -16.98
N PHE A 150 -4.53 11.14 -16.99
CA PHE A 150 -4.17 11.92 -18.17
C PHE A 150 -2.72 11.68 -18.61
N LYS A 151 -1.73 11.72 -17.69
CA LYS A 151 -0.32 11.44 -18.00
C LYS A 151 -0.10 10.02 -18.52
N SER A 152 -0.70 9.02 -17.89
CA SER A 152 -0.64 7.63 -18.35
C SER A 152 -1.29 7.47 -19.72
N GLN A 153 -2.42 8.13 -19.98
CA GLN A 153 -3.01 8.16 -21.33
C GLN A 153 -2.09 8.83 -22.36
N VAL A 154 -1.43 9.94 -22.00
CA VAL A 154 -0.48 10.62 -22.88
C VAL A 154 0.74 9.73 -23.17
N ILE A 155 1.34 9.11 -22.16
CA ILE A 155 2.49 8.20 -22.34
C ILE A 155 2.06 6.96 -23.16
N LEU A 156 0.91 6.36 -22.87
CA LEU A 156 0.40 5.26 -23.67
C LEU A 156 0.08 5.67 -25.11
N SER A 157 -0.26 6.95 -25.36
CA SER A 157 -0.48 7.49 -26.71
C SER A 157 0.80 7.78 -27.50
N THR A 158 1.96 7.92 -26.84
CA THR A 158 3.27 8.07 -27.53
C THR A 158 3.90 6.72 -27.91
N LEU A 159 3.39 5.61 -27.35
CA LEU A 159 3.78 4.28 -27.75
C LEU A 159 3.10 3.92 -29.08
N THR A 160 3.88 3.34 -29.99
CA THR A 160 3.32 2.67 -31.18
C THR A 160 2.47 1.47 -30.74
N LYS A 161 1.57 1.00 -31.61
CA LYS A 161 0.74 -0.19 -31.33
C LYS A 161 1.57 -1.38 -30.85
N ARG A 162 2.77 -1.56 -31.43
CA ARG A 162 3.66 -2.67 -31.09
C ARG A 162 4.34 -2.48 -29.73
N GLU A 163 4.82 -1.28 -29.45
CA GLU A 163 5.39 -0.93 -28.15
C GLU A 163 4.35 -1.04 -27.03
N ALA A 164 3.10 -0.64 -27.27
CA ALA A 164 2.03 -0.77 -26.29
C ALA A 164 1.70 -2.25 -25.96
N GLN A 165 1.76 -3.15 -26.96
CA GLN A 165 1.60 -4.59 -26.75
C GLN A 165 2.72 -5.16 -25.88
N ILE A 166 3.97 -4.77 -26.16
CA ILE A 166 5.16 -5.20 -25.40
C ILE A 166 5.13 -4.63 -23.98
N PHE A 167 4.83 -3.35 -23.83
CA PHE A 167 4.74 -2.68 -22.54
C PHE A 167 3.74 -3.37 -21.60
N LYS A 168 2.56 -3.76 -22.10
CA LYS A 168 1.55 -4.51 -21.32
C LYS A 168 2.05 -5.85 -20.79
N ARG A 169 3.03 -6.48 -21.44
CA ARG A 169 3.62 -7.75 -20.97
C ARG A 169 4.78 -7.53 -20.03
N VAL A 170 5.61 -6.52 -20.28
CA VAL A 170 6.68 -6.10 -19.36
C VAL A 170 6.12 -5.77 -17.98
N ILE A 171 5.01 -5.03 -17.89
CA ILE A 171 4.38 -4.71 -16.60
C ILE A 171 3.79 -5.93 -15.87
N ARG A 172 3.56 -7.04 -16.57
CA ARG A 172 3.11 -8.32 -15.99
C ARG A 172 4.26 -9.18 -15.48
N GLY A 173 5.50 -8.79 -15.76
CA GLY A 173 6.70 -9.54 -15.40
C GLY A 173 7.12 -10.58 -16.45
N ASP A 174 6.51 -10.60 -17.63
CA ASP A 174 6.86 -11.53 -18.70
C ASP A 174 8.32 -11.29 -19.16
N THR A 175 9.09 -12.37 -19.33
CA THR A 175 10.45 -12.35 -19.86
C THR A 175 10.46 -12.02 -21.35
N ASN A 176 11.59 -11.52 -21.87
CA ASN A 176 11.72 -11.22 -23.30
C ASN A 176 11.42 -12.44 -24.20
N LEU A 177 11.71 -13.65 -23.72
CA LEU A 177 11.44 -14.93 -24.38
C LEU A 177 9.93 -15.25 -24.42
N GLU A 178 9.21 -15.01 -23.32
CA GLU A 178 7.75 -15.18 -23.27
C GLU A 178 7.06 -14.16 -24.17
N ILE A 179 7.51 -12.90 -24.13
CA ILE A 179 7.00 -11.83 -24.98
C ILE A 179 7.25 -12.14 -26.46
N SER A 180 8.45 -12.60 -26.81
CA SER A 180 8.81 -12.93 -28.20
C SER A 180 7.97 -14.07 -28.74
N SER A 181 7.75 -15.10 -27.91
CA SER A 181 6.95 -16.27 -28.26
C SER A 181 5.50 -15.89 -28.53
N GLU A 182 4.89 -15.08 -27.66
CA GLU A 182 3.48 -14.76 -27.85
C GLU A 182 3.22 -13.70 -28.91
N LEU A 183 4.16 -12.77 -29.08
CA LEU A 183 4.02 -11.75 -30.11
C LEU A 183 4.54 -12.22 -31.48
N PHE A 184 5.04 -13.46 -31.59
CA PHE A 184 5.61 -14.05 -32.81
C PHE A 184 6.71 -13.18 -33.45
N ILE A 185 7.65 -12.71 -32.63
CA ILE A 185 8.84 -11.94 -33.06
C ILE A 185 10.10 -12.50 -32.41
N SER A 186 11.28 -12.05 -32.84
CA SER A 186 12.53 -12.45 -32.18
C SER A 186 12.70 -11.73 -30.84
N GLU A 187 13.41 -12.38 -29.91
CA GLU A 187 13.81 -11.78 -28.63
C GLU A 187 14.64 -10.49 -28.83
N SER A 188 15.46 -10.43 -29.88
CA SER A 188 16.21 -9.23 -30.25
C SER A 188 15.31 -8.06 -30.62
N THR A 189 14.23 -8.30 -31.37
CA THR A 189 13.22 -7.28 -31.69
C THR A 189 12.47 -6.83 -30.44
N VAL A 190 12.15 -7.73 -29.51
CA VAL A 190 11.58 -7.36 -28.21
C VAL A 190 12.50 -6.41 -27.45
N LYS A 191 13.80 -6.74 -27.32
CA LYS A 191 14.79 -5.88 -26.65
C LYS A 191 14.85 -4.48 -27.25
N THR A 192 14.83 -4.36 -28.58
CA THR A 192 14.81 -3.05 -29.26
C THR A 192 13.56 -2.25 -28.91
N HIS A 193 12.38 -2.87 -28.92
CA HIS A 193 11.15 -2.18 -28.52
C HIS A 193 11.15 -1.79 -27.05
N VAL A 194 11.62 -2.67 -26.15
CA VAL A 194 11.75 -2.38 -24.72
C VAL A 194 12.67 -1.18 -24.49
N TYR A 195 13.81 -1.12 -25.18
CA TYR A 195 14.70 0.04 -25.15
C TYR A 195 14.00 1.33 -25.59
N ASN A 196 13.27 1.29 -26.70
CA ASN A 196 12.53 2.46 -27.20
C ASN A 196 11.40 2.90 -26.26
N ILE A 197 10.74 1.95 -25.59
CA ILE A 197 9.73 2.22 -24.55
C ILE A 197 10.38 2.95 -23.38
N TYR A 198 11.51 2.45 -22.85
CA TYR A 198 12.22 3.11 -21.75
C TYR A 198 12.69 4.53 -22.09
N LYS A 199 12.99 4.81 -23.36
CA LYS A 199 13.35 6.18 -23.80
C LYS A 199 12.17 7.15 -23.80
N LYS A 200 10.93 6.63 -23.83
CA LYS A 200 9.69 7.43 -23.88
C LYS A 200 9.05 7.64 -22.50
N ILE A 201 9.52 6.92 -21.48
CA ILE A 201 9.07 6.98 -20.08
C ILE A 201 10.08 7.78 -19.27
#